data_AF-A0A0X3PR71-F1
#
_entry.id   AF-A0A0X3PR71-F1
#
_cell.length_a   1.000
_cell.length_b   1.000
_cell.length_c   1.000
_cell.angle_alpha   90.00
_cell.angle_beta   90.00
_cell.angle_gamma   90.00
#
_symmetry.space_group_name_H-M   'P 1'
#
loop_
_entity.id
_entity.type
_entity.pdbx_description
1 polymer ?
#
loop_
_entity_poly.entity_id
_entity_poly.type
_entity_poly.pdbx_seq_one_letter_code
_entity_poly.pdbx_strand_id
1 'polypeptide(L)'
;MDYLQKYLEDLEQVPPHLRQEFKIMRDLDHKVQELLNETQIKTNFLIQQSSQLSPEERSQRIREIQELFIKGREISNDKVSRAENVYELVDKQIRRLDADMFEFKKALGRFLPVDFDNHGNFS
;
A
#
# COMPACT_ATOMS: atom_id res chain seq x y z
N MET A 1 29.20 15.88 -2.73
CA MET A 1 28.11 16.82 -2.39
C MET A 1 26.80 16.41 -3.06
N ASP A 2 26.81 16.02 -4.34
CA ASP A 2 25.60 15.58 -5.07
C ASP A 2 24.89 14.34 -4.52
N TYR A 3 25.62 13.38 -3.92
CA TYR A 3 25.01 12.16 -3.35
C TYR A 3 24.12 12.45 -2.13
N LEU A 4 24.55 13.36 -1.25
CA LEU A 4 23.80 13.72 -0.04
C LEU A 4 22.58 14.61 -0.37
N GLN A 5 22.71 15.46 -1.38
CA GLN A 5 21.62 16.30 -1.85
C GLN A 5 20.53 15.48 -2.54
N LYS A 6 20.92 14.54 -3.41
CA LYS A 6 19.99 13.57 -4.01
C LYS A 6 19.37 12.64 -2.98
N TYR A 7 20.13 12.30 -1.92
CA TYR A 7 19.62 11.57 -0.77
C TYR A 7 18.53 12.34 -0.02
N LEU A 8 18.76 13.63 0.27
CA LEU A 8 17.76 14.48 0.92
C LEU A 8 16.52 14.66 0.05
N GLU A 9 16.70 14.91 -1.25
CA GLU A 9 15.59 15.07 -2.20
C GLU A 9 14.73 13.81 -2.29
N ASP A 10 15.34 12.62 -2.38
CA ASP A 10 14.58 11.36 -2.39
C ASP A 10 13.82 11.13 -1.07
N LEU A 11 14.40 11.53 0.08
CA LEU A 11 13.78 11.35 1.40
C LEU A 11 12.62 12.33 1.64
N GLU A 12 12.71 13.54 1.09
CA GLU A 12 11.68 14.57 1.19
C GLU A 12 10.42 14.23 0.37
N GLN A 13 10.56 13.46 -0.72
CA GLN A 13 9.43 13.09 -1.59
C GLN A 13 8.62 11.88 -1.11
N VAL A 14 9.20 11.03 -0.26
CA VAL A 14 8.54 9.80 0.23
C VAL A 14 7.32 10.11 1.12
N PRO A 15 7.38 10.99 2.14
CA PRO A 15 6.22 11.29 2.96
C PRO A 15 5.05 11.92 2.20
N PRO A 16 5.25 12.88 1.26
CA PRO A 16 4.22 13.36 0.36
C PRO A 16 3.58 12.25 -0.49
N HIS A 17 4.40 11.39 -1.11
CA HIS A 17 3.92 10.27 -1.93
C HIS A 17 3.07 9.30 -1.11
N LEU A 18 3.53 8.88 0.07
CA LEU A 18 2.77 8.00 0.96
C LEU A 18 1.43 8.61 1.37
N ARG A 19 1.41 9.90 1.73
CA ARG A 19 0.16 10.60 2.05
C ARG A 19 -0.81 10.61 0.87
N GLN A 20 -0.31 10.82 -0.34
CA GLN A 20 -1.12 10.77 -1.54
C GLN A 20 -1.69 9.37 -1.80
N GLU A 21 -0.86 8.33 -1.74
CA GLU A 21 -1.31 6.94 -1.94
C GLU A 21 -2.34 6.52 -0.88
N PHE A 22 -2.15 6.86 0.39
CA PHE A 22 -3.15 6.60 1.43
C PHE A 22 -4.45 7.37 1.23
N LYS A 23 -4.38 8.62 0.74
CA LYS A 23 -5.58 9.39 0.40
C LYS A 23 -6.36 8.69 -0.71
N ILE A 24 -5.68 8.29 -1.78
CA ILE A 24 -6.29 7.56 -2.90
C ILE A 24 -6.91 6.25 -2.39
N MET A 25 -6.18 5.47 -1.58
CA MET A 25 -6.66 4.21 -1.01
C MET A 25 -7.93 4.40 -0.18
N ARG A 26 -8.01 5.47 0.62
CA ARG A 26 -9.22 5.81 1.39
C ARG A 26 -10.39 6.20 0.50
N ASP A 27 -10.13 6.93 -0.58
CA ASP A 27 -11.17 7.31 -1.55
C ASP A 27 -11.68 6.07 -2.32
N LEU A 28 -10.80 5.11 -2.63
CA LEU A 28 -11.19 3.81 -3.21
C LEU A 28 -12.03 2.99 -2.21
N ASP A 29 -11.63 2.96 -0.94
CA ASP A 29 -12.38 2.29 0.12
C ASP A 29 -13.80 2.82 0.26
N HIS A 30 -13.96 4.14 0.25
CA HIS A 30 -15.27 4.77 0.30
C HIS A 30 -16.14 4.34 -0.88
N LYS A 31 -15.60 4.34 -2.10
CA LYS A 31 -16.32 3.90 -3.31
C LYS A 31 -16.71 2.42 -3.25
N VAL A 32 -15.85 1.55 -2.73
CA VAL A 32 -16.19 0.13 -2.55
C VAL A 32 -17.34 -0.01 -1.57
N GLN A 33 -17.32 0.71 -0.44
CA GLN A 33 -18.40 0.67 0.54
C GLN A 33 -19.73 1.18 -0.04
N GLU A 34 -19.71 2.25 -0.83
CA GLU A 34 -20.91 2.76 -1.53
C GLU A 34 -21.50 1.71 -2.47
N LEU A 35 -20.66 1.06 -3.30
CA LEU A 35 -21.11 0.02 -4.23
C LEU A 35 -21.64 -1.21 -3.51
N LEU A 36 -21.02 -1.62 -2.40
CA LEU A 36 -21.52 -2.72 -1.58
C LEU A 36 -22.90 -2.40 -0.98
N ASN A 37 -23.08 -1.18 -0.49
CA ASN A 37 -24.37 -0.73 0.02
C ASN A 37 -25.45 -0.70 -1.08
N GLU A 38 -25.14 -0.15 -2.25
CA GLU A 38 -26.05 -0.14 -3.39
C GLU A 38 -26.44 -1.57 -3.82
N THR A 39 -25.44 -2.44 -3.91
CA THR A 39 -25.61 -3.86 -4.25
C THR A 39 -26.52 -4.56 -3.24
N GLN A 40 -26.32 -4.31 -1.94
CA GLN A 40 -27.15 -4.87 -0.87
C GLN A 40 -28.59 -4.39 -0.98
N ILE A 41 -28.82 -3.10 -1.23
CA ILE A 41 -30.17 -2.52 -1.40
C ILE A 41 -30.87 -3.18 -2.59
N LYS A 42 -30.22 -3.24 -3.75
CA LYS A 42 -30.79 -3.85 -4.97
C LYS A 42 -31.06 -5.35 -4.79
N THR A 43 -30.16 -6.05 -4.10
CA THR A 43 -30.34 -7.48 -3.79
C THR A 43 -31.53 -7.72 -2.86
N ASN A 44 -31.64 -6.92 -1.78
CA ASN A 44 -32.78 -7.00 -0.86
C ASN A 44 -34.11 -6.73 -1.56
N PHE A 45 -34.15 -5.70 -2.42
CA PHE A 45 -35.32 -5.39 -3.23
C PHE A 45 -35.71 -6.58 -4.14
N LEU A 46 -34.74 -7.18 -4.82
CA LEU A 46 -34.98 -8.35 -5.68
C LEU A 46 -35.55 -9.52 -4.89
N ILE A 47 -35.02 -9.82 -3.70
CA ILE A 47 -35.51 -10.91 -2.85
C ILE A 47 -36.96 -10.65 -2.43
N GLN A 48 -37.27 -9.44 -1.95
CA GLN A 48 -38.59 -9.06 -1.46
C GLN A 48 -39.67 -9.00 -2.56
N GLN A 49 -39.31 -8.51 -3.74
CA GLN A 49 -40.23 -8.30 -4.86
C GLN A 49 -40.20 -9.46 -5.86
N SER A 50 -39.37 -10.48 -5.64
CA SER A 50 -39.14 -11.57 -6.59
C SER A 50 -40.43 -12.18 -7.12
N SER A 51 -41.41 -12.46 -6.27
CA SER A 51 -42.70 -13.05 -6.68
C SER A 51 -43.58 -12.12 -7.53
N GLN A 52 -43.38 -10.81 -7.47
CA GLN A 52 -44.16 -9.78 -8.15
C GLN A 52 -43.54 -9.37 -9.50
N LEU A 53 -42.25 -9.63 -9.69
CA LEU A 53 -41.52 -9.30 -10.90
C LEU A 53 -41.71 -10.36 -11.99
N SER A 54 -41.77 -9.92 -13.25
CA SER A 54 -41.72 -10.80 -14.41
C SER A 54 -40.32 -11.45 -14.56
N PRO A 55 -40.21 -12.58 -15.28
CA PRO A 55 -38.91 -13.22 -15.55
C PRO A 55 -37.88 -12.28 -16.22
N GLU A 56 -38.31 -11.46 -17.18
CA GLU A 56 -37.49 -10.43 -17.82
C GLU A 56 -36.98 -9.39 -16.83
N GLU A 57 -37.85 -8.82 -15.99
CA GLU A 57 -37.46 -7.82 -14.99
C GLU A 57 -36.50 -8.41 -13.95
N ARG A 58 -36.75 -9.63 -13.47
CA ARG A 58 -35.82 -10.33 -12.56
C ARG A 58 -34.45 -10.49 -13.21
N SER A 59 -34.42 -10.93 -14.46
CA SER A 59 -33.17 -11.12 -15.21
C SER A 59 -32.42 -9.80 -15.39
N GLN A 60 -33.13 -8.71 -15.67
CA GLN A 60 -32.53 -7.37 -15.75
C GLN A 60 -31.93 -6.93 -14.42
N ARG A 61 -32.67 -7.08 -13.31
CA ARG A 61 -32.17 -6.71 -11.98
C ARG A 61 -30.96 -7.54 -11.55
N ILE A 62 -30.93 -8.83 -11.89
CA ILE A 62 -29.76 -9.69 -11.65
C ILE A 62 -28.55 -9.17 -12.44
N ARG A 63 -28.72 -8.78 -13.70
CA ARG A 63 -27.63 -8.18 -14.50
C ARG A 63 -27.10 -6.89 -13.88
N GLU A 64 -27.98 -5.98 -13.45
CA GLU A 64 -27.57 -4.75 -12.77
C GLU A 64 -26.75 -5.03 -11.50
N ILE A 65 -27.18 -6.01 -10.69
CA ILE A 65 -26.45 -6.42 -9.48
C ILE A 65 -25.08 -7.01 -9.84
N GLN A 66 -25.01 -7.83 -10.89
CA GLN A 66 -23.74 -8.40 -11.37
C GLN A 66 -22.76 -7.32 -11.85
N GLU A 67 -23.24 -6.32 -12.59
CA GLU A 67 -22.43 -5.19 -13.04
C GLU A 67 -21.85 -4.39 -11.87
N LEU A 68 -22.65 -4.15 -10.82
CA LEU A 68 -22.17 -3.50 -9.60
C LEU A 68 -21.09 -4.31 -8.88
N PHE A 69 -21.25 -5.64 -8.80
CA PHE A 69 -20.24 -6.52 -8.24
C PHE A 69 -18.93 -6.50 -9.04
N ILE A 70 -19.02 -6.54 -10.38
CA ILE A 70 -17.84 -6.46 -11.25
C ILE A 70 -17.10 -5.15 -11.01
N LYS A 71 -17.82 -4.03 -11.00
CA LYS A 71 -17.24 -2.70 -10.73
C LYS A 71 -16.62 -2.61 -9.34
N GLY A 72 -17.28 -3.14 -8.31
CA GLY A 72 -16.74 -3.20 -6.96
C GLY A 72 -15.45 -4.03 -6.88
N ARG A 73 -15.38 -5.14 -7.62
CA ARG A 73 -14.18 -5.98 -7.72
C ARG A 73 -13.02 -5.25 -8.40
N GLU A 74 -13.27 -4.54 -9.50
CA GLU A 74 -12.25 -3.76 -10.20
C GLU A 74 -11.62 -2.71 -9.29
N ILE A 75 -12.44 -1.94 -8.58
CA ILE A 75 -11.96 -0.92 -7.62
C ILE A 75 -11.19 -1.57 -6.46
N SER A 76 -11.63 -2.76 -6.01
CA SER A 76 -10.92 -3.52 -4.98
C SER A 76 -9.54 -3.98 -5.46
N ASN A 77 -9.41 -4.40 -6.72
CA ASN A 77 -8.12 -4.76 -7.31
C ASN A 77 -7.18 -3.55 -7.40
N ASP A 78 -7.71 -2.38 -7.79
CA ASP A 78 -6.93 -1.14 -7.81
C ASP A 78 -6.39 -0.80 -6.41
N LYS A 79 -7.21 -1.00 -5.37
CA LYS A 79 -6.80 -0.81 -3.98
C LYS A 79 -5.63 -1.74 -3.59
N VAL A 80 -5.68 -3.01 -4.01
CA VAL A 80 -4.60 -3.98 -3.76
C VAL A 80 -3.31 -3.52 -4.43
N SER A 81 -3.37 -3.14 -5.71
CA SER A 81 -2.19 -2.66 -6.44
C SER A 81 -1.57 -1.41 -5.82
N ARG A 82 -2.41 -0.49 -5.29
CA ARG A 82 -1.92 0.68 -4.53
C ARG A 82 -1.20 0.26 -3.25
N ALA A 83 -1.72 -0.72 -2.52
CA ALA A 83 -1.09 -1.24 -1.31
C ALA A 83 0.26 -1.91 -1.62
N GLU A 84 0.35 -2.67 -2.71
CA GLU A 84 1.59 -3.27 -3.18
C GLU A 84 2.65 -2.20 -3.49
N ASN A 85 2.29 -1.15 -4.22
CA ASN A 85 3.20 -0.04 -4.53
C ASN A 85 3.68 0.70 -3.26
N VAL A 86 2.77 0.98 -2.32
CA VAL A 86 3.14 1.57 -1.03
C VAL A 86 4.11 0.66 -0.28
N TYR A 87 3.88 -0.65 -0.29
CA TYR A 87 4.76 -1.60 0.37
C TYR A 87 6.16 -1.62 -0.27
N GLU A 88 6.25 -1.65 -1.59
CA GLU A 88 7.52 -1.56 -2.32
C GLU A 88 8.28 -0.26 -2.02
N LEU A 89 7.56 0.88 -1.98
CA LEU A 89 8.15 2.17 -1.65
C LEU A 89 8.76 2.16 -0.24
N VAL A 90 8.04 1.60 0.74
CA VAL A 90 8.50 1.48 2.13
C VAL A 90 9.68 0.52 2.24
N ASP A 91 9.61 -0.66 1.62
CA ASP A 91 10.70 -1.65 1.61
C ASP A 91 11.99 -1.07 1.04
N LYS A 92 11.89 -0.31 -0.06
CA LYS A 92 13.03 0.40 -0.64
C LYS A 92 13.67 1.39 0.33
N GLN A 93 12.87 2.08 1.14
CA GLN A 93 13.42 2.99 2.17
C GLN A 93 14.09 2.24 3.30
N ILE A 94 13.52 1.11 3.76
CA ILE A 94 14.11 0.28 4.81
C ILE A 94 15.49 -0.22 4.37
N ARG A 95 15.59 -0.83 3.19
CA ARG A 95 16.87 -1.32 2.65
C ARG A 95 17.92 -0.23 2.50
N ARG A 96 17.49 0.99 2.15
CA ARG A 96 18.39 2.14 2.02
C ARG A 96 18.91 2.59 3.39
N LEU A 97 18.02 2.74 4.37
CA LEU A 97 18.41 3.07 5.75
C LEU A 97 19.37 2.03 6.34
N ASP A 98 19.14 0.75 6.07
CA ASP A 98 20.03 -0.33 6.50
C ASP A 98 21.44 -0.21 5.87
N ALA A 99 21.51 0.13 4.58
CA ALA A 99 22.78 0.35 3.88
C ALA A 99 23.53 1.58 4.43
N ASP A 100 22.82 2.68 4.65
CA ASP A 100 23.42 3.90 5.22
C ASP A 100 23.91 3.67 6.66
N MET A 101 23.14 2.92 7.46
CA MET A 101 23.57 2.51 8.80
C MET A 101 24.82 1.63 8.76
N PHE A 102 24.93 0.71 7.79
CA PHE A 102 26.12 -0.12 7.63
C PHE A 102 27.37 0.70 7.28
N GLU A 103 27.26 1.60 6.29
CA GLU A 103 28.37 2.47 5.90
C GLU A 103 28.77 3.44 7.02
N PHE A 104 27.80 3.97 7.79
CA PHE A 104 28.09 4.81 8.95
C PHE A 104 28.87 4.04 10.04
N LYS A 105 28.47 2.80 10.35
CA LYS A 105 29.19 1.93 11.30
C LYS A 105 30.61 1.64 10.84
N LYS A 106 30.80 1.36 9.55
CA LYS A 106 32.12 1.11 8.95
C LYS A 106 33.01 2.36 8.97
N ALA A 107 32.45 3.53 8.72
CA ALA A 107 33.16 4.80 8.84
C ALA A 107 33.61 5.04 10.29
N LEU A 108 32.71 4.89 11.27
CA LEU A 108 33.05 4.99 12.70
C LEU A 108 34.10 3.97 13.14
N GLY A 109 33.99 2.72 12.68
CA GLY A 109 34.98 1.68 12.95
C GLY A 109 36.36 1.95 12.34
N ARG A 110 36.45 2.74 11.27
CA ARG A 110 37.74 3.23 10.74
C ARG A 110 38.32 4.38 11.57
N PHE A 111 37.50 5.13 12.29
CA PHE A 111 37.95 6.23 13.16
C PHE A 111 38.32 5.77 14.59
N LEU A 112 37.99 4.54 14.96
CA LEU A 112 38.49 3.91 16.18
C LEU A 112 39.57 2.87 15.78
N PRO A 113 40.88 3.18 15.89
CA PRO A 113 41.88 2.14 15.84
C PRO A 113 41.69 1.29 17.10
N VAL A 114 41.06 0.13 16.93
CA VAL A 114 40.91 -0.87 17.98
C VAL A 114 42.28 -1.55 18.09
N ASP A 115 43.18 -0.96 18.87
CA ASP A 115 44.41 -1.62 19.32
C ASP A 115 44.03 -2.73 20.32
N PHE A 116 43.73 -3.91 19.79
CA PHE A 116 43.60 -5.14 20.56
C PHE A 116 44.69 -6.12 20.11
N ASP A 117 45.94 -5.78 20.38
CA ASP A 117 47.01 -6.78 20.51
C ASP A 117 47.57 -6.71 21.93
N ASN A 118 46.80 -7.28 22.86
CA ASN A 118 47.32 -7.75 24.12
C ASN A 118 47.88 -9.17 23.91
N HIS A 119 49.12 -9.27 23.44
CA HIS A 119 49.92 -10.46 23.70
C HIS A 119 50.81 -10.18 24.91
N GLY A 120 50.36 -10.73 26.04
CA GLY A 120 51.15 -10.79 27.25
C GLY A 120 52.48 -11.47 26.99
N ASN A 121 53.55 -10.82 27.43
CA ASN A 121 54.79 -11.49 27.72
C ASN A 121 55.35 -10.89 29.01
N PHE A 122 54.94 -11.48 30.14
CA PHE A 122 55.64 -11.33 31.40
C PHE A 122 56.93 -12.17 31.30
N SER A 123 58.08 -11.51 31.47
CA SER A 123 59.34 -12.13 31.88
C SER A 123 59.66 -11.68 33.29
#